data_AF-A0A2R7K065-F1
#
_entry.id   AF-A0A2R7K065-F1
#
_cell.length_a   1.000
_cell.length_b   1.000
_cell.length_c   1.000
_cell.angle_alpha   90.00
_cell.angle_beta   90.00
_cell.angle_gamma   90.00
#
_symmetry.space_group_name_H-M   'P 1'
#
loop_
_entity.id
_entity.type
_entity.pdbx_description
1 polymer ?
#
loop_
_entity_poly.entity_id
_entity_poly.type
_entity_poly.pdbx_seq_one_letter_code
_entity_poly.pdbx_strand_id
1 'polypeptide(L)'
;MTLSGVWQNEYGSIMDLSVYGGGLVFGTYSSSTGSTGEYRVIGFQQNANPTTTAGQAVALAIAWHSIAGGKGDPSWNWSSGLSGQLSLQNGKESLVLAHAMVASSAFPGLCAAGTYIDKLIYARVSDTSREANEKPLQTAAVADPMAGTWATADGATVLTLRVYPYTGNLFGWVSGSLSNGGTVCQIEGVTDINAAASGLTLQSTGLTAIQNLQNGPAIAFAGCLDLRTGQLTLLKLASLSTAPDATYVQTTVDQLSFRRVAADHNGK
;
A
#
# COMPACT_ATOMS: atom_id res chain seq x y z
N MET A 1 -10.23 -16.41 12.59
CA MET A 1 -8.86 -16.04 12.19
C MET A 1 -9.00 -14.86 11.27
N THR A 2 -8.48 -13.70 11.64
CA THR A 2 -8.52 -12.50 10.82
C THR A 2 -7.10 -11.93 10.76
N LEU A 3 -6.83 -11.05 9.80
CA LEU A 3 -5.55 -10.33 9.77
C LEU A 3 -5.33 -9.45 11.02
N SER A 4 -6.40 -9.12 11.77
CA SER A 4 -6.29 -8.32 12.99
C SER A 4 -5.36 -8.98 14.01
N GLY A 5 -4.50 -8.18 14.62
CA GLY A 5 -3.53 -8.62 15.61
C GLY A 5 -2.15 -8.01 15.37
N VAL A 6 -1.18 -8.47 16.16
CA VAL A 6 0.20 -8.00 16.09
C VAL A 6 1.07 -9.06 15.45
N TRP A 7 1.87 -8.62 14.48
CA TRP A 7 2.71 -9.43 13.62
C TRP A 7 4.15 -8.97 13.71
N GLN A 8 5.09 -9.91 13.74
CA GLN A 8 6.52 -9.61 13.78
C GLN A 8 7.24 -10.32 12.63
N ASN A 9 8.08 -9.58 11.89
CA ASN A 9 8.91 -10.15 10.81
C ASN A 9 10.29 -10.61 11.30
N GLU A 10 11.07 -11.20 10.39
CA GLU A 10 12.43 -11.69 10.63
C GLU A 10 13.43 -10.60 11.05
N TYR A 11 13.17 -9.33 10.72
CA TYR A 11 13.97 -8.19 11.14
C TYR A 11 13.59 -7.68 12.54
N GLY A 12 12.56 -8.24 13.16
CA GLY A 12 12.04 -7.84 14.46
C GLY A 12 11.08 -6.64 14.41
N SER A 13 10.73 -6.16 13.23
CA SER A 13 9.77 -5.07 13.04
C SER A 13 8.35 -5.55 13.32
N ILE A 14 7.52 -4.65 13.84
CA ILE A 14 6.18 -4.96 14.34
C ILE A 14 5.12 -4.31 13.46
N MET A 15 4.08 -5.06 13.12
CA MET A 15 2.89 -4.57 12.43
C MET A 15 1.66 -4.88 13.29
N ASP A 16 0.94 -3.84 13.71
CA ASP A 16 -0.30 -3.95 14.49
C ASP A 16 -1.48 -3.58 13.58
N LEU A 17 -2.37 -4.54 13.31
CA LEU A 17 -3.42 -4.41 12.30
C LEU A 17 -4.81 -4.59 12.90
N SER A 18 -5.76 -3.80 12.43
CA SER A 18 -7.19 -3.94 12.69
C SER A 18 -7.95 -4.03 11.37
N VAL A 19 -8.93 -4.93 11.32
CA VAL A 19 -9.80 -5.16 10.15
C VAL A 19 -11.19 -4.59 10.42
N TYR A 20 -11.71 -3.86 9.44
CA TYR A 20 -13.02 -3.21 9.46
C TYR A 20 -13.93 -3.80 8.39
N GLY A 21 -15.16 -3.30 8.32
CA GLY A 21 -16.14 -3.72 7.31
C GLY A 21 -15.60 -3.59 5.88
N GLY A 22 -16.01 -4.52 5.01
CA GLY A 22 -15.55 -4.54 3.61
C GLY A 22 -14.09 -4.99 3.43
N GLY A 23 -13.49 -5.64 4.43
CA GLY A 23 -12.12 -6.16 4.37
C GLY A 23 -11.05 -5.07 4.49
N LEU A 24 -11.43 -3.85 4.86
CA LEU A 24 -10.52 -2.72 5.02
C LEU A 24 -9.58 -2.94 6.21
N VAL A 25 -8.31 -2.59 6.07
CA VAL A 25 -7.26 -2.80 7.07
C VAL A 25 -6.62 -1.47 7.42
N PHE A 26 -6.53 -1.16 8.70
CA PHE A 26 -5.70 -0.07 9.22
C PHE A 26 -4.75 -0.59 10.28
N GLY A 27 -3.63 0.08 10.43
CA GLY A 27 -2.68 -0.32 11.43
C GLY A 27 -1.50 0.61 11.55
N THR A 28 -0.51 0.15 12.28
CA THR A 28 0.79 0.80 12.36
C THR A 28 1.91 -0.21 12.14
N TYR A 29 3.02 0.30 11.61
CA TYR A 29 4.25 -0.44 11.42
C TYR A 29 5.35 0.27 12.20
N SER A 30 6.11 -0.48 12.99
CA SER A 30 7.27 0.02 13.71
C SER A 30 8.50 -0.73 13.23
N SER A 31 9.38 0.00 12.53
CA SER A 31 10.62 -0.58 12.02
C SER A 31 11.68 -0.64 13.11
N SER A 32 12.39 -1.77 13.17
CA SER A 32 13.62 -1.96 13.94
C SER A 32 14.89 -1.73 13.10
N THR A 33 14.75 -1.56 11.78
CA THR A 33 15.87 -1.45 10.84
C THR A 33 15.81 -0.13 10.06
N GLY A 34 16.95 0.55 9.95
CA GLY A 34 17.03 1.84 9.24
C GLY A 34 16.37 2.99 10.02
N SER A 35 15.29 3.55 9.46
CA SER A 35 14.53 4.64 10.09
C SER A 35 13.74 4.12 11.28
N THR A 36 13.91 4.73 12.45
CA THR A 36 13.14 4.43 13.65
C THR A 36 11.90 5.31 13.69
N GLY A 37 10.73 4.72 13.77
CA GLY A 37 9.47 5.45 13.83
C GLY A 37 8.27 4.51 13.89
N GLU A 38 7.09 5.12 13.98
CA GLU A 38 5.81 4.44 13.83
C GLU A 38 5.16 4.99 12.56
N TYR A 39 4.69 4.11 11.68
CA TYR A 39 4.25 4.44 10.33
C TYR A 39 2.83 3.95 10.11
N ARG A 40 2.05 4.66 9.31
CA ARG A 40 0.66 4.27 9.03
C ARG A 40 0.62 3.13 8.02
N VAL A 41 -0.17 2.10 8.32
CA VAL A 41 -0.52 0.99 7.41
C VAL A 41 -1.97 1.11 6.99
N ILE A 42 -2.24 0.93 5.70
CA ILE A 42 -3.59 0.95 5.09
C ILE A 42 -3.67 -0.20 4.10
N GLY A 43 -4.80 -0.88 4.01
CA GLY A 43 -4.93 -1.94 3.02
C GLY A 43 -6.27 -2.63 2.98
N PHE A 44 -6.26 -3.82 2.38
CA PHE A 44 -7.40 -4.71 2.29
C PHE A 44 -7.00 -6.16 2.53
N GLN A 45 -7.93 -6.95 3.06
CA GLN A 45 -7.90 -8.40 3.09
C GLN A 45 -9.14 -8.99 2.39
N GLN A 46 -9.01 -10.20 1.86
CA GLN A 46 -10.16 -10.99 1.45
C GLN A 46 -11.04 -11.34 2.66
N ASN A 47 -12.31 -11.61 2.44
CA ASN A 47 -13.27 -12.03 3.46
C ASN A 47 -13.11 -13.50 3.84
N ALA A 48 -12.64 -14.34 2.92
CA ALA A 48 -12.41 -15.75 3.18
C ALA A 48 -11.22 -15.91 4.14
N ASN A 49 -11.44 -16.59 5.26
CA ASN A 49 -10.39 -16.92 6.21
C ASN A 49 -9.41 -17.94 5.60
N PRO A 50 -8.14 -17.94 6.04
CA PRO A 50 -7.18 -18.95 5.60
C PRO A 50 -7.61 -20.34 6.08
N THR A 51 -7.31 -21.35 5.27
CA THR A 51 -7.51 -22.78 5.54
C THR A 51 -6.20 -23.53 5.36
N THR A 52 -6.21 -24.85 5.53
CA THR A 52 -5.04 -25.70 5.27
C THR A 52 -4.70 -25.84 3.78
N THR A 53 -5.59 -25.41 2.88
CA THR A 53 -5.42 -25.54 1.42
C THR A 53 -5.48 -24.22 0.67
N ALA A 54 -5.78 -23.12 1.35
CA ALA A 54 -5.94 -21.80 0.75
C ALA A 54 -5.58 -20.71 1.77
N GLY A 55 -4.79 -19.71 1.38
CA GLY A 55 -4.59 -18.51 2.20
C GLY A 55 -5.69 -17.47 2.02
N GLN A 56 -5.55 -16.37 2.74
CA GLN A 56 -6.39 -15.17 2.64
C GLN A 56 -5.54 -14.07 2.01
N ALA A 57 -5.86 -13.64 0.79
CA ALA A 57 -5.04 -12.64 0.12
C ALA A 57 -5.15 -11.26 0.81
N VAL A 58 -4.03 -10.55 0.88
CA VAL A 58 -3.86 -9.28 1.60
C VAL A 58 -3.03 -8.32 0.75
N ALA A 59 -3.41 -7.04 0.74
CA ALA A 59 -2.61 -5.95 0.19
C ALA A 59 -2.54 -4.80 1.19
N LEU A 60 -1.35 -4.27 1.42
CA LEU A 60 -1.07 -3.19 2.37
C LEU A 60 -0.22 -2.10 1.71
N ALA A 61 -0.30 -0.89 2.23
CA ALA A 61 0.57 0.23 1.88
C ALA A 61 1.04 0.92 3.16
N ILE A 62 2.26 1.46 3.10
CA ILE A 62 2.91 2.14 4.23
C ILE A 62 3.40 3.51 3.78
N ALA A 63 3.11 4.55 4.57
CA ALA A 63 3.76 5.85 4.43
C ALA A 63 4.94 5.92 5.40
N TRP A 64 6.16 6.19 4.91
CA TRP A 64 7.37 6.24 5.75
C TRP A 64 7.57 7.58 6.47
N HIS A 65 6.51 8.39 6.56
CA HIS A 65 6.48 9.55 7.43
C HIS A 65 6.03 9.12 8.83
N SER A 66 6.87 9.32 9.85
CA SER A 66 6.57 8.89 11.22
C SER A 66 5.34 9.64 11.78
N ILE A 67 4.36 8.91 12.28
CA ILE A 67 3.18 9.45 12.96
C ILE A 67 3.41 9.68 14.46
N ALA A 68 4.49 9.13 15.03
CA ALA A 68 4.92 9.40 16.39
C ALA A 68 5.75 10.69 16.51
N GLY A 69 5.95 11.41 15.39
CA GLY A 69 6.88 12.52 15.30
C GLY A 69 8.34 12.05 15.27
N GLY A 70 9.25 12.96 15.63
CA GLY A 70 10.70 12.71 15.63
C GLY A 70 11.46 13.57 14.62
N LYS A 71 12.77 13.37 14.54
CA LYS A 71 13.62 14.07 13.57
C LYS A 71 13.44 13.42 12.20
N GLY A 72 13.25 14.26 11.19
CA GLY A 72 13.17 13.81 9.81
C GLY A 72 14.45 13.18 9.29
N ASP A 73 14.27 12.16 8.45
CA ASP A 73 15.32 11.52 7.68
C ASP A 73 14.86 11.37 6.21
N PRO A 74 15.75 10.98 5.28
CA PRO A 74 15.43 10.91 3.86
C PRO A 74 14.25 10.01 3.50
N SER A 75 13.86 9.07 4.37
CA SER A 75 12.76 8.14 4.12
C SER A 75 11.37 8.75 4.34
N TRP A 76 11.27 9.95 4.90
CA TRP A 76 9.98 10.62 5.13
C TRP A 76 9.15 10.89 3.87
N ASN A 77 9.79 10.87 2.72
CA ASN A 77 9.18 11.06 1.41
C ASN A 77 8.97 9.72 0.67
N TRP A 78 9.11 8.59 1.35
CA TRP A 78 8.99 7.26 0.76
C TRP A 78 7.64 6.63 1.08
N SER A 79 7.27 5.61 0.31
CA SER A 79 6.11 4.76 0.57
C SER A 79 6.42 3.30 0.28
N SER A 80 5.50 2.40 0.65
CA SER A 80 5.56 1.00 0.26
C SER A 80 4.22 0.49 -0.23
N GLY A 81 4.26 -0.52 -1.10
CA GLY A 81 3.16 -1.44 -1.35
C GLY A 81 3.58 -2.87 -0.98
N LEU A 82 2.70 -3.62 -0.35
CA LEU A 82 2.91 -5.01 0.04
C LEU A 82 1.73 -5.85 -0.43
N SER A 83 1.96 -7.00 -1.03
CA SER A 83 0.89 -7.92 -1.42
C SER A 83 1.28 -9.35 -1.15
N GLY A 84 0.32 -10.15 -0.69
CA GLY A 84 0.54 -11.55 -0.41
C GLY A 84 -0.66 -12.20 0.23
N GLN A 85 -0.45 -13.04 1.25
CA GLN A 85 -1.54 -13.71 1.94
C GLN A 85 -1.20 -14.04 3.40
N LEU A 86 -2.24 -14.09 4.22
CA LEU A 86 -2.22 -14.84 5.47
C LEU A 86 -2.38 -16.33 5.15
N SER A 87 -1.49 -17.17 5.66
CA SER A 87 -1.43 -18.61 5.40
C SER A 87 -1.28 -19.42 6.68
N LEU A 88 -1.76 -20.67 6.69
CA LEU A 88 -1.54 -21.62 7.78
C LEU A 88 -0.35 -22.54 7.49
N GLN A 89 0.85 -22.13 7.89
CA GLN A 89 2.06 -22.91 7.74
C GLN A 89 2.29 -23.80 8.96
N ASN A 90 2.26 -25.13 8.77
CA ASN A 90 2.41 -26.11 9.86
C ASN A 90 1.42 -25.88 11.02
N GLY A 91 0.18 -25.51 10.68
CA GLY A 91 -0.88 -25.20 11.67
C GLY A 91 -0.72 -23.87 12.39
N LYS A 92 0.28 -23.05 12.03
CA LYS A 92 0.49 -21.70 12.57
C LYS A 92 0.23 -20.65 11.50
N GLU A 93 -0.36 -19.54 11.93
CA GLU A 93 -0.56 -18.39 11.05
C GLU A 93 0.78 -17.73 10.68
N SER A 94 0.94 -17.45 9.39
CA SER A 94 2.07 -16.76 8.82
C SER A 94 1.58 -15.80 7.74
N LEU A 95 1.91 -14.52 7.89
CA LEU A 95 1.61 -13.50 6.89
C LEU A 95 2.82 -13.37 5.95
N VAL A 96 2.66 -13.81 4.71
CA VAL A 96 3.73 -13.84 3.70
C VAL A 96 3.46 -12.76 2.68
N LEU A 97 4.34 -11.77 2.58
CA LEU A 97 4.14 -10.59 1.73
C LEU A 97 5.35 -10.37 0.83
N ALA A 98 5.11 -10.12 -0.46
CA ALA A 98 6.06 -9.42 -1.30
C ALA A 98 5.95 -7.92 -0.99
N HIS A 99 7.08 -7.26 -0.77
CA HIS A 99 7.18 -5.86 -0.39
C HIS A 99 7.93 -5.08 -1.47
N ALA A 100 7.34 -3.99 -1.95
CA ALA A 100 7.98 -2.99 -2.79
C ALA A 100 8.11 -1.68 -2.03
N MET A 101 9.32 -1.35 -1.58
CA MET A 101 9.66 -0.08 -0.95
C MET A 101 10.10 0.94 -2.00
N VAL A 102 9.42 2.09 -2.04
CA VAL A 102 9.64 3.15 -3.02
C VAL A 102 10.46 4.27 -2.40
N ALA A 103 11.75 4.29 -2.71
CA ALA A 103 12.64 5.40 -2.39
C ALA A 103 12.54 6.48 -3.47
N SER A 104 11.69 7.49 -3.27
CA SER A 104 11.57 8.65 -4.19
C SER A 104 12.82 9.54 -4.20
N SER A 105 13.66 9.41 -3.19
CA SER A 105 14.92 10.10 -2.97
C SER A 105 15.97 9.11 -2.48
N ALA A 106 17.26 9.46 -2.62
CA ALA A 106 18.33 8.64 -2.05
C ALA A 106 18.40 8.79 -0.53
N PHE A 107 18.81 7.73 0.16
CA PHE A 107 19.23 7.78 1.56
C PHE A 107 20.76 7.70 1.61
N PRO A 108 21.45 8.82 1.88
CA PRO A 108 22.92 8.85 1.84
C PRO A 108 23.55 7.78 2.72
N GLY A 109 24.47 7.01 2.13
CA GLY A 109 25.16 5.90 2.81
C GLY A 109 24.36 4.60 2.94
N LEU A 110 23.09 4.58 2.51
CA LEU A 110 22.25 3.38 2.55
C LEU A 110 21.82 2.94 1.14
N CYS A 111 21.13 3.77 0.38
CA CYS A 111 20.60 3.37 -0.92
C CYS A 111 20.29 4.56 -1.86
N ALA A 112 20.21 4.29 -3.16
CA ALA A 112 19.80 5.27 -4.17
C ALA A 112 18.25 5.35 -4.27
N ALA A 113 17.73 6.35 -4.98
CA ALA A 113 16.32 6.36 -5.35
C ALA A 113 15.98 5.15 -6.24
N GLY A 114 14.79 4.55 -6.05
CA GLY A 114 14.35 3.36 -6.76
C GLY A 114 13.30 2.56 -5.99
N THR A 115 12.90 1.42 -6.55
CA THR A 115 11.99 0.48 -5.89
C THR A 115 12.75 -0.77 -5.48
N TYR A 116 12.77 -1.06 -4.18
CA TYR A 116 13.44 -2.23 -3.59
C TYR A 116 12.42 -3.31 -3.28
N ILE A 117 12.72 -4.55 -3.69
CA ILE A 117 11.83 -5.70 -3.53
C ILE A 117 12.38 -6.64 -2.47
N ASP A 118 11.53 -7.04 -1.53
CA ASP A 118 11.83 -8.07 -0.55
C ASP A 118 10.62 -9.01 -0.34
N LYS A 119 10.86 -10.19 0.22
CA LYS A 119 9.79 -11.09 0.70
C LYS A 119 9.87 -11.14 2.22
N LEU A 120 8.82 -10.65 2.87
CA LEU A 120 8.73 -10.58 4.32
C LEU A 120 7.79 -11.65 4.86
N ILE A 121 8.20 -12.30 5.94
CA ILE A 121 7.40 -13.34 6.61
C ILE A 121 7.15 -12.91 8.04
N TYR A 122 5.89 -12.69 8.37
CA TYR A 122 5.50 -12.32 9.71
C TYR A 122 4.87 -13.50 10.46
N ALA A 123 5.26 -13.64 11.73
CA ALA A 123 4.61 -14.51 12.70
C ALA A 123 3.68 -13.67 13.58
N ARG A 124 2.52 -14.24 13.94
CA ARG A 124 1.63 -13.59 14.92
C ARG A 124 2.25 -13.65 16.31
N VAL A 125 2.28 -12.51 17.00
CA VAL A 125 2.74 -12.38 18.39
C VAL A 125 1.64 -11.99 19.36
N SER A 126 0.50 -11.46 18.86
CA SER A 126 -0.71 -11.19 19.64
C SER A 126 -1.95 -11.27 18.76
N ASP A 127 -3.06 -11.79 19.30
CA ASP A 127 -4.38 -11.74 18.66
C ASP A 127 -5.08 -10.39 18.89
N THR A 128 -4.68 -9.66 19.92
CA THR A 128 -5.24 -8.36 20.26
C THR A 128 -4.42 -7.27 19.59
N SER A 129 -5.02 -6.59 18.61
CA SER A 129 -4.50 -5.34 18.07
C SER A 129 -4.78 -4.18 19.02
N ARG A 130 -3.88 -3.21 19.12
CA ARG A 130 -4.27 -1.90 19.65
C ARG A 130 -5.21 -1.29 18.61
N GLU A 131 -6.37 -0.77 19.02
CA GLU A 131 -7.31 -0.17 18.07
C GLU A 131 -6.57 0.87 17.21
N ALA A 132 -6.49 0.59 15.90
CA ALA A 132 -5.86 1.52 14.99
C ALA A 132 -6.70 2.80 14.91
N ASN A 133 -6.04 3.96 14.97
CA ASN A 133 -6.72 5.24 14.76
C ASN A 133 -7.48 5.20 13.43
N GLU A 134 -8.73 5.65 13.48
CA GLU A 134 -9.66 5.61 12.37
C GLU A 134 -9.13 6.36 11.13
N LYS A 135 -9.66 5.98 9.96
CA LYS A 135 -9.50 6.70 8.71
C LYS A 135 -9.73 8.21 8.93
N PRO A 136 -8.87 9.11 8.42
CA PRO A 136 -9.10 10.54 8.52
C PRO A 136 -10.49 10.92 8.01
N LEU A 137 -11.14 11.87 8.69
CA LEU A 137 -12.38 12.45 8.20
C LEU A 137 -12.13 13.07 6.82
N GLN A 138 -12.70 12.45 5.78
CA GLN A 138 -12.54 12.84 4.38
C GLN A 138 -13.41 14.06 4.03
N THR A 139 -13.28 15.14 4.79
CA THR A 139 -14.12 16.34 4.67
C THR A 139 -13.68 17.28 3.56
N ALA A 140 -12.37 17.40 3.32
CA ALA A 140 -11.81 18.22 2.26
C ALA A 140 -10.62 17.52 1.59
N ALA A 141 -10.74 17.26 0.29
CA ALA A 141 -9.62 16.80 -0.51
C ALA A 141 -8.61 17.93 -0.71
N VAL A 142 -7.32 17.60 -0.73
CA VAL A 142 -6.25 18.54 -1.07
C VAL A 142 -6.00 18.55 -2.58
N ALA A 143 -5.65 19.71 -3.11
CA ALA A 143 -5.15 19.82 -4.47
C ALA A 143 -3.74 19.23 -4.53
N ASP A 144 -3.62 18.02 -5.04
CA ASP A 144 -2.38 17.26 -5.13
C ASP A 144 -2.17 16.71 -6.56
N PRO A 145 -0.93 16.69 -7.10
CA PRO A 145 -0.65 16.15 -8.43
C PRO A 145 -1.06 14.69 -8.63
N MET A 146 -1.21 13.88 -7.58
CA MET A 146 -1.70 12.50 -7.64
C MET A 146 -3.23 12.42 -7.82
N ALA A 147 -3.98 13.46 -7.43
CA ALA A 147 -5.45 13.46 -7.49
C ALA A 147 -5.97 13.65 -8.92
N GLY A 148 -6.83 12.75 -9.40
CA GLY A 148 -7.40 12.79 -10.75
C GLY A 148 -7.62 11.41 -11.35
N THR A 149 -7.93 11.38 -12.64
CA THR A 149 -8.11 10.13 -13.39
C THR A 149 -6.83 9.82 -14.19
N TRP A 150 -6.38 8.58 -14.08
CA TRP A 150 -5.15 8.07 -14.68
C TRP A 150 -5.47 6.81 -15.47
N ALA A 151 -4.96 6.69 -16.69
CA ALA A 151 -5.16 5.50 -17.52
C ALA A 151 -3.84 4.98 -18.08
N THR A 152 -3.73 3.66 -18.21
CA THR A 152 -2.71 3.04 -19.05
C THR A 152 -2.92 3.42 -20.52
N ALA A 153 -1.88 3.30 -21.35
CA ALA A 153 -1.96 3.71 -22.75
C ALA A 153 -3.01 2.95 -23.57
N ASP A 154 -3.28 1.70 -23.20
CA ASP A 154 -4.33 0.85 -23.78
C ASP A 154 -5.72 1.07 -23.17
N GLY A 155 -5.84 1.92 -22.15
CA GLY A 155 -7.07 2.17 -21.41
C GLY A 155 -7.57 0.98 -20.57
N ALA A 156 -6.82 -0.13 -20.50
CA ALA A 156 -7.26 -1.34 -19.82
C ALA A 156 -7.34 -1.18 -18.29
N THR A 157 -6.46 -0.34 -17.72
CA THR A 157 -6.46 -0.01 -16.30
C THR A 157 -6.66 1.49 -16.11
N VAL A 158 -7.65 1.86 -15.29
CA VAL A 158 -7.98 3.24 -14.93
C VAL A 158 -8.00 3.40 -13.42
N LEU A 159 -7.33 4.43 -12.90
CA LEU A 159 -7.36 4.85 -11.51
C LEU A 159 -8.10 6.19 -11.42
N THR A 160 -9.05 6.32 -10.51
CA THR A 160 -9.67 7.61 -10.17
C THR A 160 -9.37 7.91 -8.71
N LEU A 161 -8.49 8.89 -8.45
CA LEU A 161 -7.89 9.11 -7.14
C LEU A 161 -8.28 10.47 -6.56
N ARG A 162 -8.55 10.49 -5.26
CA ARG A 162 -8.64 11.69 -4.42
C ARG A 162 -7.61 11.59 -3.32
N VAL A 163 -7.06 12.75 -2.94
CA VAL A 163 -6.04 12.83 -1.88
C VAL A 163 -6.61 13.67 -0.75
N TYR A 164 -6.49 13.16 0.47
CA TYR A 164 -6.90 13.80 1.71
C TYR A 164 -5.66 13.96 2.59
N PRO A 165 -5.51 15.06 3.32
CA PRO A 165 -4.38 15.21 4.21
C PRO A 165 -4.54 14.26 5.41
N TYR A 166 -3.49 13.50 5.72
CA TYR A 166 -3.38 12.85 7.02
C TYR A 166 -2.91 13.87 8.06
N THR A 167 -3.33 13.70 9.33
CA THR A 167 -3.05 14.57 10.50
C THR A 167 -1.85 15.50 10.32
N GLY A 168 -2.08 16.81 10.32
CA GLY A 168 -0.99 17.80 10.22
C GLY A 168 -0.27 17.86 8.86
N ASN A 169 -0.87 17.30 7.79
CA ASN A 169 -0.29 17.20 6.45
C ASN A 169 1.00 16.36 6.39
N LEU A 170 1.15 15.37 7.27
CA LEU A 170 2.35 14.50 7.29
C LEU A 170 2.50 13.72 5.97
N PHE A 171 1.39 13.22 5.43
CA PHE A 171 1.30 12.58 4.12
C PHE A 171 -0.14 12.67 3.59
N GLY A 172 -0.38 12.23 2.36
CA GLY A 172 -1.70 12.15 1.76
C GLY A 172 -2.30 10.77 1.91
N TRP A 173 -3.50 10.69 2.44
CA TRP A 173 -4.37 9.52 2.34
C TRP A 173 -5.04 9.51 0.96
N VAL A 174 -4.81 8.45 0.19
CA VAL A 174 -5.40 8.28 -1.14
C VAL A 174 -6.63 7.40 -1.03
N SER A 175 -7.74 7.82 -1.64
CA SER A 175 -8.96 7.02 -1.77
C SER A 175 -9.54 7.19 -3.17
N GLY A 176 -10.14 6.14 -3.71
CA GLY A 176 -10.56 6.16 -5.10
C GLY A 176 -11.12 4.84 -5.61
N SER A 177 -11.03 4.65 -6.93
CA SER A 177 -11.39 3.40 -7.58
C SER A 177 -10.34 2.94 -8.59
N LEU A 178 -10.25 1.62 -8.73
CA LEU A 178 -9.56 0.90 -9.80
C LEU A 178 -10.63 0.35 -10.75
N SER A 179 -10.52 0.64 -12.04
CA SER A 179 -11.19 -0.14 -13.10
C SER A 179 -10.13 -0.94 -13.83
N ASN A 180 -10.32 -2.26 -13.90
CA ASN A 180 -9.44 -3.14 -14.66
C ASN A 180 -10.27 -4.25 -15.32
N GLY A 181 -10.24 -4.34 -16.65
CA GLY A 181 -11.03 -5.31 -17.40
C GLY A 181 -12.54 -5.20 -17.14
N GLY A 182 -13.04 -3.97 -16.92
CA GLY A 182 -14.46 -3.70 -16.61
C GLY A 182 -14.87 -3.96 -15.16
N THR A 183 -14.00 -4.55 -14.33
CA THR A 183 -14.26 -4.69 -12.89
C THR A 183 -13.82 -3.44 -12.16
N VAL A 184 -14.73 -2.85 -11.39
CA VAL A 184 -14.45 -1.68 -10.56
C VAL A 184 -14.36 -2.08 -9.10
N CYS A 185 -13.28 -1.71 -8.42
CA CYS A 185 -13.13 -1.88 -6.98
C CYS A 185 -12.57 -0.62 -6.31
N GLN A 186 -12.70 -0.56 -4.99
CA GLN A 186 -12.19 0.55 -4.18
C GLN A 186 -10.66 0.51 -4.11
N ILE A 187 -10.05 1.70 -4.12
CA ILE A 187 -8.64 1.92 -3.78
C ILE A 187 -8.55 2.69 -2.47
N GLU A 188 -7.59 2.28 -1.64
CA GLU A 188 -7.09 3.06 -0.50
C GLU A 188 -5.56 3.00 -0.49
N GLY A 189 -4.91 4.03 0.04
CA GLY A 189 -3.45 4.07 0.06
C GLY A 189 -2.88 5.37 0.58
N VAL A 190 -1.62 5.62 0.24
CA VAL A 190 -0.85 6.78 0.68
C VAL A 190 -0.07 7.41 -0.47
N THR A 191 0.20 8.71 -0.35
CA THR A 191 1.10 9.45 -1.25
C THR A 191 1.88 10.49 -0.46
N ASP A 192 3.09 10.80 -0.91
CA ASP A 192 3.90 11.86 -0.33
C ASP A 192 3.46 13.24 -0.87
N ILE A 193 2.54 13.92 -0.17
CA ILE A 193 2.09 15.26 -0.54
C ILE A 193 3.15 16.35 -0.33
N ASN A 194 4.27 16.01 0.32
CA ASN A 194 5.35 16.95 0.64
C ASN A 194 6.49 16.92 -0.39
N ALA A 195 6.46 16.01 -1.37
CA ALA A 195 7.54 15.80 -2.35
C ALA A 195 8.03 17.11 -3.00
N ALA A 196 7.10 17.92 -3.52
CA ALA A 196 7.44 19.19 -4.18
C ALA A 196 8.04 20.21 -3.21
N ALA A 197 7.48 20.32 -2.00
CA ALA A 197 7.98 21.22 -0.96
C ALA A 197 9.37 20.78 -0.44
N SER A 198 9.65 19.47 -0.44
CA SER A 198 10.96 18.89 -0.17
C SER A 198 11.95 19.03 -1.34
N GLY A 199 11.56 19.64 -2.46
CA GLY A 199 12.41 19.82 -3.64
C GLY A 199 12.66 18.53 -4.44
N LEU A 200 11.82 17.50 -4.26
CA LEU A 200 11.91 16.24 -4.98
C LEU A 200 11.21 16.32 -6.32
N THR A 201 11.71 15.56 -7.30
CA THR A 201 11.07 15.42 -8.62
C THR A 201 10.14 14.20 -8.70
N LEU A 202 10.19 13.32 -7.71
CA LEU A 202 9.39 12.11 -7.62
C LEU A 202 8.53 12.17 -6.36
N GLN A 203 7.23 11.95 -6.53
CA GLN A 203 6.27 11.79 -5.45
C GLN A 203 5.92 10.31 -5.31
N SER A 204 6.32 9.67 -4.21
CA SER A 204 6.05 8.25 -3.99
C SER A 204 4.58 7.98 -3.61
N THR A 205 4.05 6.84 -4.02
CA THR A 205 2.74 6.35 -3.59
C THR A 205 2.72 4.83 -3.40
N GLY A 206 1.89 4.40 -2.45
CA GLY A 206 1.48 3.01 -2.24
C GLY A 206 -0.04 2.93 -2.27
N LEU A 207 -0.62 2.18 -3.21
CA LEU A 207 -2.07 2.01 -3.35
C LEU A 207 -2.45 0.55 -3.17
N THR A 208 -3.64 0.28 -2.65
CA THR A 208 -4.14 -1.06 -2.38
C THR A 208 -5.55 -1.23 -2.92
N ALA A 209 -5.86 -2.43 -3.39
CA ALA A 209 -7.19 -2.81 -3.84
C ALA A 209 -7.39 -4.32 -3.73
N ILE A 210 -8.66 -4.74 -3.67
CA ILE A 210 -9.06 -6.13 -3.93
C ILE A 210 -10.17 -6.10 -4.96
N GLN A 211 -9.99 -6.78 -6.10
CA GLN A 211 -10.98 -6.77 -7.19
C GLN A 211 -12.30 -7.45 -6.80
N ASN A 212 -12.22 -8.52 -6.02
CA ASN A 212 -13.38 -9.22 -5.46
C ASN A 212 -13.02 -9.71 -4.05
N LEU A 213 -13.75 -9.24 -3.03
CA LEU A 213 -13.45 -9.56 -1.63
C LEU A 213 -13.54 -11.05 -1.29
N GLN A 214 -14.22 -11.88 -2.09
CA GLN A 214 -14.34 -13.31 -1.80
C GLN A 214 -13.14 -14.11 -2.28
N ASN A 215 -12.61 -13.81 -3.47
CA ASN A 215 -11.57 -14.63 -4.11
C ASN A 215 -10.70 -13.89 -5.14
N GLY A 216 -10.91 -12.59 -5.35
CA GLY A 216 -10.16 -11.79 -6.31
C GLY A 216 -8.76 -11.45 -5.81
N PRO A 217 -7.82 -11.10 -6.70
CA PRO A 217 -6.46 -10.78 -6.31
C PRO A 217 -6.42 -9.58 -5.36
N ALA A 218 -5.53 -9.66 -4.36
CA ALA A 218 -5.11 -8.53 -3.56
C ALA A 218 -3.97 -7.82 -4.28
N ILE A 219 -4.17 -6.54 -4.57
CA ILE A 219 -3.29 -5.75 -5.42
C ILE A 219 -2.68 -4.64 -4.58
N ALA A 220 -1.35 -4.57 -4.56
CA ALA A 220 -0.62 -3.40 -4.12
C ALA A 220 0.10 -2.77 -5.30
N PHE A 221 -0.08 -1.47 -5.50
CA PHE A 221 0.72 -0.66 -6.40
C PHE A 221 1.75 0.12 -5.61
N ALA A 222 2.98 0.17 -6.09
CA ALA A 222 4.08 0.90 -5.48
C ALA A 222 4.89 1.61 -6.56
N GLY A 223 5.02 2.93 -6.48
CA GLY A 223 5.86 3.67 -7.42
C GLY A 223 5.78 5.17 -7.24
N CYS A 224 6.09 5.90 -8.31
CA CYS A 224 6.21 7.35 -8.26
C CYS A 224 5.43 8.04 -9.38
N LEU A 225 4.91 9.23 -9.06
CA LEU A 225 4.63 10.26 -10.03
C LEU A 225 5.89 11.08 -10.27
N ASP A 226 6.35 11.19 -11.51
CA ASP A 226 7.37 12.17 -11.89
C ASP A 226 6.69 13.54 -12.08
N LEU A 227 7.02 14.46 -11.17
CA LEU A 227 6.43 15.80 -11.11
C LEU A 227 6.83 16.70 -12.29
N ARG A 228 7.89 16.34 -13.02
CA ARG A 228 8.34 17.09 -14.20
C ARG A 228 7.60 16.69 -15.46
N THR A 229 7.31 15.40 -15.59
CA THR A 229 6.70 14.83 -16.81
C THR A 229 5.21 14.56 -16.67
N GLY A 230 4.69 14.51 -15.44
CA GLY A 230 3.32 14.13 -15.14
C GLY A 230 3.03 12.65 -15.42
N GLN A 231 4.05 11.80 -15.49
CA GLN A 231 3.90 10.36 -15.69
C GLN A 231 3.89 9.62 -14.35
N LEU A 232 2.86 8.79 -14.13
CA LEU A 232 2.76 7.92 -12.98
C LEU A 232 3.22 6.51 -13.37
N THR A 233 4.28 6.01 -12.72
CA THR A 233 4.79 4.65 -12.95
C THR A 233 4.65 3.84 -11.67
N LEU A 234 3.94 2.71 -11.76
CA LEU A 234 3.62 1.85 -10.63
C LEU A 234 4.04 0.42 -10.90
N LEU A 235 4.76 -0.17 -9.96
CA LEU A 235 4.91 -1.61 -9.87
C LEU A 235 3.65 -2.19 -9.23
N LYS A 236 3.02 -3.16 -9.88
CA LYS A 236 1.84 -3.88 -9.43
C LYS A 236 2.27 -5.23 -8.86
N LEU A 237 2.01 -5.43 -7.57
CA LEU A 237 2.10 -6.72 -6.90
C LEU A 237 0.68 -7.28 -6.75
N ALA A 238 0.35 -8.36 -7.47
CA ALA A 238 -0.97 -8.97 -7.42
C ALA A 238 -0.88 -10.39 -6.87
N SER A 239 -1.50 -10.61 -5.71
CA SER A 239 -1.46 -11.89 -5.01
C SER A 239 -2.82 -12.58 -4.97
N LEU A 240 -2.79 -13.88 -5.17
CA LEU A 240 -3.94 -14.77 -5.04
C LEU A 240 -3.76 -15.71 -3.85
N SER A 241 -4.87 -16.27 -3.40
CA SER A 241 -4.87 -17.34 -2.41
C SER A 241 -4.18 -18.59 -3.00
N THR A 242 -3.24 -19.15 -2.26
CA THR A 242 -2.60 -20.43 -2.59
C THR A 242 -2.60 -21.36 -1.38
N ALA A 243 -2.32 -22.64 -1.60
CA ALA A 243 -1.98 -23.54 -0.51
C ALA A 243 -0.68 -23.07 0.22
N PRO A 244 -0.50 -23.42 1.51
CA PRO A 244 0.67 -23.01 2.28
C PRO A 244 2.02 -23.39 1.68
N ASP A 245 2.12 -24.56 1.05
CA ASP A 245 3.32 -25.05 0.36
C ASP A 245 3.55 -24.39 -1.02
N ALA A 246 2.57 -23.64 -1.52
CA ALA A 246 2.61 -22.95 -2.81
C ALA A 246 2.79 -21.43 -2.70
N THR A 247 3.09 -20.90 -1.51
CA THR A 247 3.26 -19.43 -1.28
C THR A 247 4.39 -18.80 -2.12
N TYR A 248 5.29 -19.61 -2.69
CA TYR A 248 6.36 -19.13 -3.56
C TYR A 248 5.89 -18.62 -4.93
N VAL A 249 4.68 -19.00 -5.37
CA VAL A 249 4.04 -18.51 -6.61
C VAL A 249 2.80 -17.64 -6.36
N GLN A 250 2.60 -17.18 -5.12
CA GLN A 250 1.37 -16.47 -4.76
C GLN A 250 1.24 -15.09 -5.41
N THR A 251 2.35 -14.43 -5.75
CA THR A 251 2.39 -13.02 -6.19
C THR A 251 2.98 -12.91 -7.59
N THR A 252 2.27 -12.21 -8.46
CA THR A 252 2.75 -11.77 -9.78
C THR A 252 3.17 -10.30 -9.72
N VAL A 253 4.09 -9.92 -10.61
CA VAL A 253 4.65 -8.56 -10.66
C VAL A 253 4.57 -8.04 -12.09
N ASP A 254 3.99 -6.85 -12.24
CA ASP A 254 3.94 -6.10 -13.50
C ASP A 254 4.38 -4.65 -13.26
N GLN A 255 4.85 -3.94 -14.29
CA GLN A 255 5.02 -2.50 -14.26
C GLN A 255 4.00 -1.83 -15.17
N LEU A 256 3.30 -0.82 -14.63
CA LEU A 256 2.31 -0.03 -15.35
C LEU A 256 2.75 1.43 -15.43
N SER A 257 2.51 2.04 -16.59
CA SER A 257 2.68 3.47 -16.81
C SER A 257 1.33 4.11 -17.11
N PHE A 258 1.02 5.17 -16.39
CA PHE A 258 -0.23 5.89 -16.49
C PHE A 258 0.00 7.32 -16.94
N ARG A 259 -0.96 7.82 -17.70
CA ARG A 259 -1.10 9.23 -18.04
C ARG A 259 -2.39 9.76 -17.48
N ARG A 260 -2.39 11.03 -17.08
CA ARG A 260 -3.59 11.71 -16.64
C ARG A 260 -4.56 11.81 -17.82
N VAL A 261 -5.81 11.41 -17.58
CA VAL A 261 -6.91 11.60 -18.52
C VAL A 261 -7.39 13.04 -18.34
N ALA A 262 -7.47 13.82 -19.42
CA ALA A 262 -8.07 15.14 -19.35
C ALA A 262 -9.51 14.99 -18.85
N ALA A 263 -9.96 15.84 -17.92
CA ALA A 263 -11.36 15.87 -17.57
C ALA A 263 -12.13 16.24 -18.84
N ASP A 264 -12.96 15.32 -19.35
CA ASP A 264 -13.85 15.62 -20.47
C ASP A 264 -14.62 16.88 -20.11
N HIS A 265 -14.27 17.99 -20.77
CA HIS A 265 -15.10 19.18 -20.81
C HIS A 265 -16.25 18.88 -21.77
N ASN A 266 -17.08 17.90 -21.45
CA ASN A 266 -18.41 17.79 -22.03
C ASN A 266 -19.30 18.81 -21.32
N GLY A 267 -18.96 20.08 -21.55
CA GLY A 267 -19.90 21.18 -21.47
C GLY A 267 -20.68 21.21 -22.78
N LYS A 268 -21.89 20.65 -22.74
CA LYS A 268 -23.13 21.22 -23.30
C LYS A 268 -24.30 20.28 -23.04
#